data_AF-A0A382TL59-F1
#
_entry.id   AF-A0A382TL59-F1
#
_cell.length_a   1.000
_cell.length_b   1.000
_cell.length_c   1.000
_cell.angle_alpha   90.00
_cell.angle_beta   90.00
_cell.angle_gamma   90.00
#
_symmetry.space_group_name_H-M   'P 1'
#
loop_
_entity.id
_entity.type
_entity.pdbx_description
1 polymer ?
#
loop_
_entity_poly.entity_id
_entity_poly.type
_entity_poly.pdbx_seq_one_letter_code
_entity_poly.pdbx_strand_id
1 'polypeptide(L)'
;MSIKIDPKKEPFIRVGIILPEDQQKSFTIKFGDSGDYKFTPELQNNIASSLEFICRENLICTGTLVAKEFQIEQKRKEFDNNKPLTLGPVTTGRGFHWEKQIEVQLPGDLEITSRNGFLMVVNTVPAEQYLMCVATSEMSSVCPRAFMEAQTIAARSWLFANVEKKHADLEIDVCNDDCCQRYQGASGVNELSKTVTTSTHGKV
;
A
#
# COMPACT_ATOMS: atom_id res chain seq x y z
N MET A 1 12.67 12.94 -8.34
CA MET A 1 12.05 14.16 -7.73
C MET A 1 12.08 14.03 -6.22
N SER A 2 12.19 15.10 -5.42
CA SER A 2 11.94 15.02 -3.97
C SER A 2 10.44 14.93 -3.72
N ILE A 3 10.01 14.21 -2.67
CA ILE A 3 8.65 14.38 -2.14
C ILE A 3 8.48 15.88 -1.98
N LYS A 4 7.65 16.50 -2.82
CA LYS A 4 7.36 17.93 -2.70
C LYS A 4 6.41 18.04 -1.51
N ILE A 5 6.98 18.10 -0.32
CA ILE A 5 6.24 18.37 0.90
C ILE A 5 5.85 19.85 0.82
N ASP A 6 4.61 20.12 0.41
CA ASP A 6 3.99 21.39 0.72
C ASP A 6 3.70 21.36 2.22
N PRO A 7 4.35 22.18 3.06
CA PRO A 7 4.12 22.17 4.50
C PRO A 7 2.68 22.50 4.89
N LYS A 8 1.86 22.96 3.93
CA LYS A 8 0.44 23.28 4.12
C LYS A 8 -0.51 22.16 3.68
N LYS A 9 0.00 21.06 3.09
CA LYS A 9 -0.82 19.95 2.61
C LYS A 9 -0.19 18.62 2.97
N GLU A 10 -1.03 17.71 3.43
CA GLU A 10 -0.63 16.33 3.62
C GLU A 10 -0.14 15.73 2.28
N PRO A 11 1.08 15.17 2.24
CA PRO A 11 1.58 14.52 1.04
C PRO A 11 0.97 13.13 0.89
N PHE A 12 0.89 12.67 -0.36
CA PHE A 12 0.66 11.26 -0.67
C PHE A 12 1.99 10.52 -0.70
N ILE A 13 1.96 9.28 -0.22
CA ILE A 13 3.10 8.37 -0.17
C ILE A 13 2.85 7.24 -1.15
N ARG A 14 3.83 6.97 -2.03
CA ARG A 14 3.85 5.84 -2.96
C ARG A 14 4.59 4.68 -2.31
N VAL A 15 3.84 3.68 -1.86
CA VAL A 15 4.36 2.48 -1.18
C VAL A 15 4.43 1.33 -2.16
N GLY A 16 5.62 0.77 -2.41
CA GLY A 16 5.78 -0.46 -3.18
C GLY A 16 5.31 -1.68 -2.37
N ILE A 17 4.25 -2.34 -2.83
CA ILE A 17 3.62 -3.51 -2.18
C ILE A 17 4.15 -4.81 -2.75
N ILE A 18 4.08 -4.96 -4.07
CA ILE A 18 4.75 -6.04 -4.82
C ILE A 18 5.85 -5.35 -5.62
N LEU A 19 7.07 -5.85 -5.50
CA LEU A 19 8.26 -5.31 -6.14
C LEU A 19 8.78 -6.31 -7.19
N PRO A 20 9.54 -5.85 -8.20
CA PRO A 20 10.09 -6.75 -9.23
C PRO A 20 10.97 -7.87 -8.66
N GLU A 21 11.64 -7.62 -7.52
CA GLU A 21 12.45 -8.60 -6.81
C GLU A 21 11.64 -9.77 -6.23
N ASP A 22 10.34 -9.60 -6.01
CA ASP A 22 9.43 -10.69 -5.62
C ASP A 22 9.27 -11.73 -6.72
N GLN A 23 9.68 -11.41 -7.96
CA GLN A 23 9.54 -12.25 -9.15
C GLN A 23 8.09 -12.74 -9.37
N GLN A 24 7.12 -12.01 -8.84
CA GLN A 24 5.72 -12.40 -8.84
C GLN A 24 5.09 -12.17 -10.21
N LYS A 25 4.39 -13.19 -10.72
CA LYS A 25 3.71 -13.15 -12.03
C LYS A 25 2.21 -13.03 -11.93
N SER A 26 1.60 -13.27 -10.77
CA SER A 26 0.17 -13.06 -10.57
C SER A 26 -0.17 -12.65 -9.15
N PHE A 27 -1.27 -11.94 -9.00
CA PHE A 27 -1.96 -11.72 -7.72
C PHE A 27 -3.46 -11.55 -7.95
N THR A 28 -4.21 -11.57 -6.87
CA THR A 28 -5.65 -11.39 -6.87
C THR A 28 -6.02 -10.19 -6.01
N ILE A 29 -6.99 -9.41 -6.48
CA ILE A 29 -7.68 -8.40 -5.68
C ILE A 29 -9.11 -8.86 -5.43
N LYS A 30 -9.54 -8.88 -4.18
CA LYS A 30 -10.93 -9.07 -3.76
C LYS A 30 -11.49 -7.73 -3.32
N PHE A 31 -12.74 -7.46 -3.71
CA PHE A 31 -13.43 -6.20 -3.39
C PHE A 31 -14.61 -6.50 -2.47
N GLY A 32 -14.68 -5.80 -1.33
CA GLY A 32 -15.88 -5.82 -0.50
C GLY A 32 -17.08 -5.14 -1.17
N ASP A 33 -16.82 -4.11 -1.99
CA ASP A 33 -17.79 -3.47 -2.88
C ASP A 33 -17.06 -2.91 -4.11
N SER A 34 -17.21 -3.55 -5.26
CA SER A 34 -16.49 -3.14 -6.47
C SER A 34 -17.00 -1.83 -7.08
N GLY A 35 -18.18 -1.36 -6.68
CA GLY A 35 -18.75 -0.09 -7.14
C GLY A 35 -18.00 1.14 -6.61
N ASP A 36 -17.21 0.98 -5.54
CA ASP A 36 -16.45 2.05 -4.89
C ASP A 36 -15.13 2.36 -5.60
N TYR A 37 -14.80 1.65 -6.68
CA TYR A 37 -13.52 1.78 -7.39
C TYR A 37 -13.74 2.20 -8.84
N LYS A 38 -12.78 2.96 -9.37
CA LYS A 38 -12.69 3.33 -10.78
C LYS A 38 -11.42 2.71 -11.36
N PHE A 39 -11.55 2.05 -12.50
CA PHE A 39 -10.45 1.34 -13.16
C PHE A 39 -10.03 2.08 -14.42
N THR A 40 -8.73 2.16 -14.63
CA THR A 40 -8.15 2.62 -15.90
C THR A 40 -7.09 1.60 -16.33
N PRO A 41 -7.25 0.91 -17.48
CA PRO A 41 -8.38 0.96 -18.40
C PRO A 41 -9.70 0.51 -17.77
N GLU A 42 -10.82 1.01 -18.31
CA GLU A 42 -12.15 0.72 -17.80
C GLU A 42 -12.52 -0.77 -18.02
N LEU A 43 -13.00 -1.42 -16.97
CA LEU A 43 -13.52 -2.78 -17.03
C LEU A 43 -14.95 -2.77 -17.57
N GLN A 44 -15.22 -3.54 -18.62
CA GLN A 44 -16.56 -3.67 -19.19
C GLN A 44 -17.45 -4.56 -18.28
N ASN A 45 -18.59 -4.01 -17.84
CA ASN A 45 -19.62 -4.64 -16.99
C ASN A 45 -19.17 -5.07 -15.58
N ASN A 46 -20.15 -5.28 -14.68
CA ASN A 46 -20.04 -5.60 -13.25
C ASN A 46 -18.70 -6.27 -12.86
N ILE A 47 -17.84 -5.49 -12.21
CA ILE A 47 -16.57 -5.98 -11.66
C ILE A 47 -16.89 -7.11 -10.70
N ALA A 48 -16.39 -8.30 -11.01
CA ALA A 48 -16.51 -9.46 -10.14
C ALA A 48 -15.99 -9.12 -8.73
N SER A 49 -16.47 -9.82 -7.71
CA SER A 49 -15.99 -9.66 -6.33
C SER A 49 -14.50 -9.97 -6.17
N SER A 50 -13.87 -10.54 -7.19
CA SER A 50 -12.44 -10.83 -7.28
C SER A 50 -11.93 -10.67 -8.71
N LEU A 51 -10.74 -10.09 -8.87
CA LEU A 51 -10.01 -9.98 -10.13
C LEU A 51 -8.61 -10.55 -9.98
N GLU A 52 -8.20 -11.39 -10.92
CA GLU A 52 -6.82 -11.86 -11.04
C GLU A 52 -6.06 -10.99 -12.03
N PHE A 53 -4.84 -10.62 -11.67
CA PHE A 53 -3.89 -9.92 -12.53
C PHE A 53 -2.71 -10.84 -12.82
N ILE A 54 -2.40 -11.04 -14.10
CA ILE A 54 -1.33 -11.95 -14.55
C ILE A 54 -0.38 -11.19 -15.47
N CYS A 55 0.91 -11.23 -15.19
CA CYS A 55 1.95 -10.70 -16.06
C CYS A 55 2.37 -11.74 -17.10
N ARG A 56 2.24 -11.39 -18.37
CA ARG A 56 2.73 -12.15 -19.51
C ARG A 56 3.70 -11.27 -20.29
N GLU A 57 4.98 -11.61 -20.24
CA GLU A 57 6.05 -10.73 -20.70
C GLU A 57 5.91 -9.36 -20.02
N ASN A 58 5.78 -8.26 -20.78
CA ASN A 58 5.63 -6.90 -20.24
C ASN A 58 4.18 -6.39 -20.25
N LEU A 59 3.20 -7.29 -20.38
CA LEU A 59 1.77 -6.96 -20.37
C LEU A 59 1.09 -7.60 -19.17
N ILE A 60 0.12 -6.88 -18.62
CA ILE A 60 -0.74 -7.34 -17.54
C ILE A 60 -2.09 -7.72 -18.14
N CYS A 61 -2.57 -8.90 -17.82
CA CYS A 61 -3.88 -9.41 -18.22
C CYS A 61 -4.79 -9.49 -16.99
N THR A 62 -6.02 -9.01 -17.12
CA THR A 62 -7.09 -9.21 -16.13
C THR A 62 -8.44 -9.38 -16.84
N GLY A 63 -9.11 -10.52 -16.62
CA GLY A 63 -10.29 -10.88 -17.41
C GLY A 63 -9.99 -10.89 -18.91
N THR A 64 -10.69 -10.02 -19.66
CA THR A 64 -10.48 -9.82 -21.11
C THR A 64 -9.56 -8.65 -21.43
N LEU A 65 -9.14 -7.86 -20.44
CA LEU A 65 -8.28 -6.71 -20.65
C LEU A 65 -6.81 -7.10 -20.65
N VAL A 66 -6.07 -6.43 -21.54
CA VAL A 66 -4.62 -6.51 -21.61
C VAL A 66 -4.08 -5.08 -21.70
N ALA A 67 -3.22 -4.70 -20.76
CA ALA A 67 -2.62 -3.37 -20.73
C ALA A 67 -1.20 -3.42 -20.17
N LYS A 68 -0.44 -2.35 -20.37
CA LYS A 68 0.89 -2.19 -19.75
C LYS A 68 0.80 -1.76 -18.28
N GLU A 69 -0.33 -1.18 -17.91
CA GLU A 69 -0.59 -0.56 -16.62
C GLU A 69 -2.08 -0.60 -16.32
N PHE A 70 -2.41 -0.77 -15.04
CA PHE A 70 -3.74 -0.59 -14.50
C PHE A 70 -3.69 0.39 -13.32
N GLN A 71 -4.68 1.26 -13.25
CA GLN A 71 -4.92 2.17 -12.13
C GLN A 71 -6.27 1.84 -11.51
N ILE A 72 -6.31 1.77 -10.19
CA ILE A 72 -7.53 1.55 -9.39
C ILE A 72 -7.64 2.72 -8.42
N GLU A 73 -8.54 3.66 -8.74
CA GLU A 73 -8.82 4.83 -7.92
C GLU A 73 -9.98 4.54 -6.97
N GLN A 74 -9.83 4.85 -5.68
CA GLN A 74 -10.93 4.76 -4.71
C GLN A 74 -11.82 5.99 -4.82
N LYS A 75 -13.14 5.80 -4.98
CA LYS A 75 -14.10 6.91 -4.98
C LYS A 75 -14.29 7.52 -3.59
N ARG A 76 -13.95 6.77 -2.55
CA ARG A 76 -14.08 7.15 -1.14
C ARG A 76 -12.76 7.73 -0.64
N LYS A 77 -12.84 8.76 0.21
CA LYS A 77 -11.65 9.39 0.81
C LYS A 77 -11.14 8.64 2.05
N GLU A 78 -12.03 7.97 2.76
CA GLU A 78 -11.71 7.25 3.99
C GLU A 78 -11.81 5.75 3.76
N PHE A 79 -10.93 5.00 4.43
CA PHE A 79 -10.94 3.54 4.39
C PHE A 79 -12.09 2.98 5.23
N ASP A 80 -12.83 2.05 4.64
CA ASP A 80 -13.94 1.35 5.28
C ASP A 80 -13.58 -0.13 5.49
N ASN A 81 -13.34 -0.49 6.75
CA ASN A 81 -13.00 -1.86 7.15
C ASN A 81 -14.07 -2.89 6.75
N ASN A 82 -15.32 -2.47 6.48
CA ASN A 82 -16.39 -3.40 6.09
C ASN A 82 -16.41 -3.71 4.59
N LYS A 83 -15.77 -2.86 3.78
CA LYS A 83 -15.72 -3.00 2.31
C LYS A 83 -14.29 -2.81 1.79
N PRO A 84 -13.33 -3.64 2.26
CA PRO A 84 -11.93 -3.45 1.91
C PRO A 84 -11.64 -3.86 0.46
N LEU A 85 -10.55 -3.31 -0.08
CA LEU A 85 -9.81 -3.92 -1.17
C LEU A 85 -8.73 -4.81 -0.55
N THR A 86 -8.84 -6.12 -0.76
CA THR A 86 -7.87 -7.10 -0.26
C THR A 86 -7.02 -7.61 -1.41
N LEU A 87 -5.70 -7.42 -1.31
CA LEU A 87 -4.72 -7.85 -2.30
C LEU A 87 -3.89 -9.00 -1.75
N GLY A 88 -3.69 -10.06 -2.55
CA GLY A 88 -2.77 -11.13 -2.20
C GLY A 88 -2.46 -12.08 -3.36
N PRO A 89 -1.36 -12.84 -3.27
CA PRO A 89 -0.40 -12.84 -2.16
C PRO A 89 0.56 -11.64 -2.23
N VAL A 90 1.06 -11.18 -1.06
CA VAL A 90 2.09 -10.14 -0.91
C VAL A 90 3.23 -10.67 -0.05
N THR A 91 4.47 -10.52 -0.54
CA THR A 91 5.68 -10.88 0.20
C THR A 91 5.90 -9.94 1.38
N THR A 92 6.22 -10.51 2.53
CA THR A 92 6.74 -9.80 3.70
C THR A 92 7.90 -10.57 4.31
N GLY A 93 8.89 -9.84 4.84
CA GLY A 93 10.12 -10.40 5.36
C GLY A 93 11.10 -10.79 4.27
N ARG A 94 11.17 -10.02 3.17
CA ARG A 94 12.03 -10.29 2.02
C ARG A 94 13.46 -10.57 2.45
N GLY A 95 13.98 -11.74 2.08
CA GLY A 95 15.35 -12.15 2.37
C GLY A 95 15.60 -12.63 3.81
N PHE A 96 14.56 -12.75 4.65
CA PHE A 96 14.65 -13.32 5.98
C PHE A 96 14.12 -14.76 6.05
N HIS A 97 14.55 -15.52 7.06
CA HIS A 97 14.12 -16.92 7.27
C HIS A 97 12.62 -17.07 7.59
N TRP A 98 11.92 -15.98 7.87
CA TRP A 98 10.48 -15.94 8.15
C TRP A 98 9.67 -15.29 7.02
N GLU A 99 10.28 -15.10 5.84
CA GLU A 99 9.59 -14.63 4.64
C GLU A 99 8.31 -15.42 4.40
N LYS A 100 7.20 -14.71 4.15
CA LYS A 100 5.89 -15.32 3.92
C LYS A 100 5.05 -14.49 2.97
N GLN A 101 4.00 -15.12 2.47
CA GLN A 101 2.99 -14.51 1.63
C GLN A 101 1.72 -14.27 2.45
N ILE A 102 1.19 -13.04 2.41
CA ILE A 102 -0.02 -12.65 3.15
C ILE A 102 -1.04 -11.97 2.23
N GLU A 103 -2.29 -11.88 2.69
CA GLU A 103 -3.28 -10.96 2.13
C GLU A 103 -3.25 -9.63 2.92
N VAL A 104 -3.26 -8.51 2.21
CA VAL A 104 -3.25 -7.16 2.79
C VAL A 104 -4.48 -6.39 2.36
N GLN A 105 -5.08 -5.62 3.27
CA GLN A 105 -6.18 -4.71 2.93
C GLN A 105 -5.62 -3.32 2.65
N LEU A 106 -5.74 -2.81 1.44
CA LEU A 106 -5.07 -1.57 1.04
C LEU A 106 -6.04 -0.38 1.00
N PRO A 107 -5.80 0.68 1.78
CA PRO A 107 -6.44 1.97 1.56
C PRO A 107 -5.84 2.69 0.35
N GLY A 108 -6.52 3.71 -0.19
CA GLY A 108 -5.96 4.54 -1.26
C GLY A 108 -5.81 3.85 -2.62
N ASP A 109 -5.18 4.54 -3.56
CA ASP A 109 -5.18 4.14 -4.96
C ASP A 109 -4.10 3.09 -5.24
N LEU A 110 -4.33 2.25 -6.25
CA LEU A 110 -3.36 1.25 -6.70
C LEU A 110 -2.93 1.52 -8.14
N GLU A 111 -1.62 1.48 -8.35
CA GLU A 111 -0.97 1.44 -9.65
C GLU A 111 -0.35 0.04 -9.82
N ILE A 112 -0.69 -0.63 -10.91
CA ILE A 112 -0.23 -1.98 -11.23
C ILE A 112 0.52 -1.89 -12.55
N THR A 113 1.81 -2.20 -12.53
CA THR A 113 2.69 -2.15 -13.70
C THR A 113 3.48 -3.44 -13.85
N SER A 114 4.12 -3.61 -15.01
CA SER A 114 5.10 -4.68 -15.24
C SER A 114 6.48 -4.07 -15.41
N ARG A 115 7.48 -4.63 -14.70
CA ARG A 115 8.88 -4.24 -14.78
C ARG A 115 9.73 -5.51 -14.95
N ASN A 116 10.55 -5.56 -16.00
CA ASN A 116 11.41 -6.72 -16.31
C ASN A 116 10.63 -8.05 -16.37
N GLY A 117 9.39 -7.98 -16.83
CA GLY A 117 8.48 -9.11 -16.94
C GLY A 117 7.80 -9.55 -15.64
N PHE A 118 8.02 -8.87 -14.51
CA PHE A 118 7.40 -9.16 -13.22
C PHE A 118 6.42 -8.08 -12.81
N LEU A 119 5.45 -8.43 -11.96
CA LEU A 119 4.47 -7.48 -11.46
C LEU A 119 5.12 -6.50 -10.48
N MET A 120 4.62 -5.28 -10.53
CA MET A 120 4.87 -4.27 -9.54
C MET A 120 3.53 -3.63 -9.15
N VAL A 121 3.29 -3.51 -7.86
CA VAL A 121 2.09 -2.86 -7.32
C VAL A 121 2.51 -1.75 -6.39
N VAL A 122 2.03 -0.53 -6.66
CA VAL A 122 2.26 0.64 -5.83
C VAL A 122 0.95 1.09 -5.25
N ASN A 123 0.92 1.29 -3.93
CA ASN A 123 -0.20 1.88 -3.24
C ASN A 123 0.07 3.34 -2.92
N THR A 124 -0.77 4.24 -3.43
CA THR A 124 -0.70 5.67 -3.17
C THR A 124 -1.72 6.06 -2.10
N VAL A 125 -1.22 6.53 -0.96
CA VAL A 125 -2.03 6.74 0.24
C VAL A 125 -1.63 8.05 0.93
N PRO A 126 -2.55 8.79 1.57
CA PRO A 126 -2.18 9.94 2.41
C PRO A 126 -1.20 9.54 3.53
N ALA A 127 -0.24 10.42 3.84
CA ALA A 127 0.82 10.11 4.79
C ALA A 127 0.33 9.68 6.18
N GLU A 128 -0.75 10.27 6.69
CA GLU A 128 -1.29 9.90 8.01
C GLU A 128 -2.00 8.56 7.95
N GLN A 129 -2.68 8.26 6.85
CA GLN A 129 -3.29 6.94 6.64
C GLN A 129 -2.22 5.85 6.48
N TYR A 130 -1.09 6.17 5.83
CA TYR A 130 0.09 5.31 5.82
C TYR A 130 0.63 5.04 7.24
N LEU A 131 0.85 6.08 8.04
CA LEU A 131 1.38 5.96 9.40
C LEU A 131 0.46 5.19 10.33
N MET A 132 -0.85 5.31 10.16
CA MET A 132 -1.85 4.52 10.87
C MET A 132 -1.67 3.01 10.59
N CYS A 133 -1.43 2.64 9.33
CA CYS A 133 -1.15 1.25 8.95
C CYS A 133 0.21 0.77 9.50
N VAL A 134 1.26 1.61 9.41
CA VAL A 134 2.61 1.31 9.93
C VAL A 134 2.56 1.04 11.43
N ALA A 135 1.81 1.84 12.20
CA ALA A 135 1.68 1.67 13.65
C ALA A 135 1.22 0.26 14.05
N THR A 136 0.36 -0.37 13.25
CA THR A 136 -0.17 -1.73 13.50
C THR A 136 0.57 -2.84 12.73
N SER A 137 1.48 -2.48 11.83
CA SER A 137 2.27 -3.42 11.03
C SER A 137 3.66 -3.64 11.64
N GLU A 138 4.27 -2.59 12.18
CA GLU A 138 5.53 -2.67 12.93
C GLU A 138 5.33 -3.33 14.30
N MET A 139 4.13 -3.18 14.86
CA MET A 139 3.84 -3.58 16.21
C MET A 139 2.53 -4.33 16.32
N SER A 140 2.40 -5.14 17.38
CA SER A 140 1.11 -5.72 17.74
C SER A 140 0.08 -4.61 18.01
N SER A 141 -1.15 -4.84 17.55
CA SER A 141 -2.31 -3.99 17.79
C SER A 141 -2.70 -3.84 19.28
N VAL A 142 -2.05 -4.59 20.18
CA VAL A 142 -2.28 -4.62 21.64
C VAL A 142 -1.20 -3.84 22.41
N CYS A 143 -0.32 -3.09 21.74
CA CYS A 143 0.74 -2.35 22.43
C CYS A 143 0.19 -1.18 23.28
N PRO A 144 0.89 -0.76 24.36
CA PRO A 144 0.47 0.37 25.18
C PRO A 144 0.38 1.66 24.36
N ARG A 145 -0.63 2.49 24.65
CA ARG A 145 -0.86 3.76 23.93
C ARG A 145 0.38 4.63 23.80
N ALA A 146 1.09 4.89 24.91
CA ALA A 146 2.27 5.75 24.90
C ALA A 146 3.38 5.19 24.01
N PHE A 147 3.49 3.86 23.90
CA PHE A 147 4.45 3.23 23.01
C PHE A 147 4.05 3.46 21.54
N MET A 148 2.78 3.25 21.19
CA MET A 148 2.28 3.51 19.85
C MET A 148 2.45 4.98 19.45
N GLU A 149 2.20 5.92 20.37
CA GLU A 149 2.43 7.36 20.12
C GLU A 149 3.89 7.66 19.80
N ALA A 150 4.83 7.13 20.60
CA ALA A 150 6.25 7.29 20.35
C ALA A 150 6.67 6.68 19.00
N GLN A 151 6.20 5.47 18.68
CA GLN A 151 6.45 4.80 17.42
C GLN A 151 5.91 5.60 16.22
N THR A 152 4.66 6.08 16.30
CA THR A 152 4.04 6.86 15.21
C THR A 152 4.78 8.17 14.97
N ILE A 153 5.24 8.86 16.02
CA ILE A 153 6.07 10.06 15.89
C ILE A 153 7.39 9.70 15.20
N ALA A 154 8.12 8.70 15.72
CA ALA A 154 9.40 8.27 15.14
C ALA A 154 9.25 7.83 13.67
N ALA A 155 8.18 7.10 13.35
CA ALA A 155 7.89 6.66 11.99
C ALA A 155 7.64 7.85 11.05
N ARG A 156 6.91 8.87 11.51
CA ARG A 156 6.67 10.12 10.76
C ARG A 156 7.96 10.90 10.55
N SER A 157 8.77 11.05 11.60
CA SER A 157 10.08 11.73 11.51
C SER A 157 10.96 11.04 10.49
N TRP A 158 11.02 9.70 10.52
CA TRP A 158 11.76 8.92 9.54
C TRP A 158 11.22 9.12 8.11
N LEU A 159 9.90 9.02 7.91
CA LEU A 159 9.26 9.15 6.60
C LEU A 159 9.57 10.49 5.95
N PHE A 160 9.48 11.59 6.70
CA PHE A 160 9.74 12.93 6.16
C PHE A 160 11.22 13.31 6.13
N ALA A 161 12.05 12.66 6.93
CA ALA A 161 13.50 12.76 6.84
C ALA A 161 14.12 11.82 5.79
N ASN A 162 13.34 10.94 5.15
CA ASN A 162 13.81 9.94 4.18
C ASN A 162 14.28 10.57 2.85
N VAL A 163 15.35 11.37 2.92
CA VAL A 163 15.94 12.12 1.81
C VAL A 163 16.64 11.17 0.81
N GLU A 164 17.03 9.98 1.25
CA GLU A 164 17.87 9.04 0.48
C GLU A 164 17.18 8.45 -0.75
N LYS A 165 15.85 8.36 -0.77
CA LYS A 165 15.07 7.78 -1.89
C LYS A 165 15.65 6.46 -2.37
N LYS A 166 15.77 5.51 -1.45
CA LYS A 166 16.36 4.18 -1.69
C LYS A 166 15.80 3.46 -2.92
N HIS A 167 14.58 3.80 -3.33
CA HIS A 167 13.85 3.17 -4.43
C HIS A 167 13.52 4.16 -5.57
N ALA A 168 14.37 5.16 -5.80
CA ALA A 168 14.15 6.16 -6.84
C ALA A 168 14.06 5.57 -8.25
N ASP A 169 14.73 4.45 -8.51
CA ASP A 169 14.69 3.67 -9.75
C ASP A 169 13.33 2.99 -9.99
N LEU A 170 12.61 2.70 -8.91
CA LEU A 170 11.27 2.13 -8.92
C LEU A 170 10.17 3.20 -8.88
N GLU A 171 10.52 4.49 -8.76
CA GLU A 171 9.55 5.60 -8.69
C GLU A 171 8.56 5.47 -7.51
N ILE A 172 9.03 4.92 -6.39
CA ILE A 172 8.31 4.81 -5.11
C ILE A 172 9.06 5.55 -4.00
N ASP A 173 8.33 5.95 -2.95
CA ASP A 173 8.90 6.65 -1.80
C ASP A 173 9.47 5.65 -0.77
N VAL A 174 8.74 4.56 -0.53
CA VAL A 174 9.04 3.52 0.46
C VAL A 174 8.56 2.15 -0.02
N CYS A 175 9.15 1.07 0.49
CA CYS A 175 8.61 -0.29 0.32
C CYS A 175 7.79 -0.72 1.53
N ASN A 176 7.01 -1.78 1.37
CA ASN A 176 6.09 -2.30 2.38
C ASN A 176 6.74 -3.12 3.52
N ASP A 177 8.06 -3.19 3.56
CA ASP A 177 8.81 -4.21 4.30
C ASP A 177 10.04 -3.63 5.03
N ASP A 178 10.81 -4.49 5.71
CA ASP A 178 11.88 -4.15 6.66
C ASP A 178 12.96 -3.17 6.15
N CYS A 179 13.13 -2.99 4.83
CA CYS A 179 14.07 -2.02 4.27
C CYS A 179 13.68 -0.55 4.57
N CYS A 180 12.38 -0.29 4.68
CA CYS A 180 11.80 1.02 4.96
C CYS A 180 11.04 1.01 6.28
N GLN A 181 9.76 0.67 6.24
CA GLN A 181 8.89 0.47 7.39
C GLN A 181 7.89 -0.62 7.00
N ARG A 182 7.55 -1.49 7.95
CA ARG A 182 6.51 -2.50 7.76
C ARG A 182 5.20 -1.81 7.48
N TYR A 183 4.64 -2.07 6.31
CA TYR A 183 3.34 -1.60 5.88
C TYR A 183 2.57 -2.80 5.32
N GLN A 184 1.63 -3.33 6.09
CA GLN A 184 0.84 -4.51 5.70
C GLN A 184 -0.63 -4.13 5.44
N GLY A 185 -0.86 -2.86 5.10
CA GLY A 185 -2.19 -2.30 4.89
C GLY A 185 -2.97 -2.06 6.19
N ALA A 186 -4.28 -1.95 6.06
CA ALA A 186 -5.21 -1.56 7.11
C ALA A 186 -5.86 -2.73 7.86
N SER A 187 -5.49 -3.98 7.57
CA SER A 187 -6.07 -5.17 8.21
C SER A 187 -5.94 -5.14 9.75
N GLY A 188 -4.85 -4.56 10.27
CA GLY A 188 -4.59 -4.44 11.71
C GLY A 188 -5.11 -3.15 12.36
N VAL A 189 -5.65 -2.21 11.57
CA VAL A 189 -6.05 -0.89 12.04
C VAL A 189 -7.23 -0.99 13.00
N ASN A 190 -7.06 -0.39 14.17
CA ASN A 190 -8.04 -0.34 15.25
C ASN A 190 -8.23 1.09 15.79
N GLU A 191 -9.17 1.27 16.72
CA GLU A 191 -9.45 2.57 17.32
C GLU A 191 -8.24 3.20 18.03
N LEU A 192 -7.35 2.39 18.62
CA LEU A 192 -6.13 2.91 19.22
C LEU A 192 -5.22 3.54 18.16
N SER A 193 -4.95 2.83 17.06
CA SER A 193 -4.11 3.34 15.96
C SER A 193 -4.68 4.60 15.31
N LYS A 194 -6.00 4.66 15.13
CA LYS A 194 -6.69 5.87 14.64
C LYS A 194 -6.48 7.04 15.60
N THR A 195 -6.81 6.85 16.88
CA THR A 195 -6.72 7.95 17.87
C THR A 195 -5.28 8.42 18.10
N VAL A 196 -4.31 7.51 18.10
CA VAL A 196 -2.89 7.83 18.27
C VAL A 196 -2.36 8.62 17.08
N THR A 197 -2.66 8.19 15.86
CA THR A 197 -2.25 8.89 14.63
C THR A 197 -2.81 10.30 14.63
N THR A 198 -4.11 10.47 14.93
CA THR A 198 -4.75 11.78 15.03
C THR A 198 -4.16 12.65 16.16
N SER A 199 -3.94 12.11 17.37
CA SER A 199 -3.41 12.89 18.50
C SER A 199 -1.92 13.26 18.37
N THR A 200 -1.21 12.58 17.48
CA THR A 200 0.20 12.84 17.16
C THR A 200 0.40 13.50 15.79
N HIS A 201 -0.69 13.91 15.14
CA HIS A 201 -0.66 14.53 13.82
C HIS A 201 0.35 15.68 13.75
N GLY A 202 1.20 15.65 12.73
CA GLY A 202 2.23 16.66 12.49
C GLY A 202 3.41 16.68 13.48
N LYS A 203 3.43 15.80 14.49
CA LYS A 203 4.58 15.68 15.41
C LYS A 203 5.69 14.85 14.78
N VAL A 204 6.89 15.42 14.74
CA VAL A 204 8.15 14.83 14.26
C VAL A 204 9.26 15.04 15.28
#